data_AF-A0A7X9X3A8-F1
#
_entry.id   AF-A0A7X9X3A8-F1
#
_cell.length_a   1.000
_cell.length_b   1.000
_cell.length_c   1.000
_cell.angle_alpha   90.00
_cell.angle_beta   90.00
_cell.angle_gamma   90.00
#
_symmetry.space_group_name_H-M   'P 1'
#
loop_
_entity.id
_entity.type
_entity.pdbx_description
1 polymer ?
#
loop_
_entity_poly.entity_id
_entity_poly.type
_entity_poly.pdbx_seq_one_letter_code
_entity_poly.pdbx_strand_id
1 'polypeptide(L)'
;MTLQDTAVEKQMTPDDQALLLRLTDIALQWAAGRITFEEVTQRLGKPPYHSEQVDIIKYGYFVKGVMSALFFYDKLKLVDGKPRIDFFQLEVDSDLRTNIPYECFDNLGLHRLVWGETIDGFRREDSDFFSPSGALDITGFYGKNYVSFAYRLPLPRDSLFDVYLGASYDVEWIDANEAPVLGNIRKAENLRDLGISRHYLTPQELEQQRRQAAQATSDSTQGGPR
;
A
#
# COMPACT_ATOMS: atom_id res chain seq x y z
N MET A 1 5.68 -20.32 39.15
CA MET A 1 4.56 -19.37 39.15
C MET A 1 5.14 -18.05 38.71
N THR A 2 5.23 -17.84 37.40
CA THR A 2 5.87 -16.67 36.79
C THR A 2 4.77 -15.65 36.55
N LEU A 3 4.90 -14.48 37.19
CA LEU A 3 4.04 -13.33 36.95
C LEU A 3 4.11 -13.01 35.45
N GLN A 4 3.01 -13.23 34.73
CA GLN A 4 2.78 -12.57 33.46
C GLN A 4 2.61 -11.09 33.81
N ASP A 5 3.65 -10.30 33.58
CA ASP A 5 3.49 -8.88 33.36
C ASP A 5 2.54 -8.76 32.16
N THR A 6 1.25 -8.54 32.42
CA THR A 6 0.37 -7.90 31.45
C THR A 6 0.91 -6.49 31.26
N ALA A 7 1.93 -6.35 30.42
CA ALA A 7 2.31 -5.09 29.85
C ALA A 7 1.03 -4.49 29.27
N VAL A 8 0.61 -3.34 29.80
CA VAL A 8 -0.50 -2.59 29.23
C VAL A 8 -0.06 -2.24 27.82
N GLU A 9 -0.60 -2.92 26.81
CA GLU A 9 -0.38 -2.58 25.41
C GLU A 9 -0.60 -1.08 25.27
N LYS A 10 0.44 -0.37 24.83
CA LYS A 10 0.38 1.08 24.76
C LYS A 10 -0.55 1.41 23.59
N GLN A 11 -1.56 2.25 23.82
CA GLN A 11 -2.49 2.60 22.76
C GLN A 11 -1.95 3.78 21.93
N MET A 12 -2.08 3.70 20.61
CA MET A 12 -1.82 4.84 19.72
C MET A 12 -2.82 5.95 20.01
N THR A 13 -2.35 7.19 20.13
CA THR A 13 -3.23 8.33 20.39
C THR A 13 -4.04 8.70 19.13
N PRO A 14 -5.22 9.32 19.26
CA PRO A 14 -5.98 9.79 18.09
C PRO A 14 -5.20 10.72 17.16
N ASP A 15 -4.33 11.57 17.72
CA ASP A 15 -3.47 12.47 16.93
C ASP A 15 -2.44 11.69 16.12
N ASP A 16 -1.85 10.64 16.69
CA ASP A 16 -0.90 9.79 15.97
C ASP A 16 -1.60 8.90 14.92
N GLN A 17 -2.83 8.44 15.18
CA GLN A 17 -3.67 7.75 14.19
C GLN A 17 -4.00 8.67 13.01
N ALA A 18 -4.41 9.91 13.28
CA ALA A 18 -4.70 10.90 12.25
C ALA A 18 -3.45 11.23 11.42
N LEU A 19 -2.28 11.31 12.07
CA LEU A 19 -1.00 11.50 11.39
C LEU A 19 -0.65 10.31 10.50
N LEU A 20 -0.90 9.07 10.94
CA LEU A 20 -0.68 7.85 10.13
C LEU A 20 -1.53 7.88 8.86
N LEU A 21 -2.83 8.19 8.98
CA LEU A 21 -3.72 8.30 7.82
C LEU A 21 -3.30 9.44 6.88
N ARG A 22 -2.86 10.58 7.43
CA ARG A 22 -2.31 11.70 6.64
C ARG A 22 -1.02 11.31 5.91
N LEU A 23 -0.13 10.56 6.55
CA LEU A 23 1.09 10.05 5.91
C LEU A 23 0.74 9.10 4.76
N THR A 24 -0.25 8.23 4.97
CA THR A 24 -0.75 7.30 3.95
C THR A 24 -1.29 8.04 2.73
N ASP A 25 -2.12 9.08 2.92
CA ASP A 25 -2.63 9.91 1.82
C ASP A 25 -1.51 10.62 1.05
N ILE A 26 -0.54 11.20 1.76
CA ILE A 26 0.63 11.85 1.14
C ILE A 26 1.44 10.83 0.33
N ALA A 27 1.67 9.63 0.87
CA ALA A 27 2.39 8.57 0.20
C ALA A 27 1.64 8.05 -1.05
N LEU A 28 0.31 7.94 -1.00
CA LEU A 28 -0.52 7.60 -2.16
C LEU A 28 -0.39 8.66 -3.27
N GLN A 29 -0.43 9.94 -2.91
CA GLN A 29 -0.25 11.03 -3.89
C GLN A 29 1.14 11.01 -4.52
N TRP A 30 2.18 10.73 -3.72
CA TRP A 30 3.55 10.60 -4.19
C TRP A 30 3.71 9.39 -5.12
N ALA A 31 3.22 8.22 -4.72
CA ALA A 31 3.27 6.99 -5.51
C ALA A 31 2.53 7.17 -6.86
N ALA A 32 1.39 7.86 -6.84
CA ALA A 32 0.62 8.21 -8.03
C ALA A 32 1.29 9.26 -8.93
N GLY A 33 2.43 9.84 -8.51
CA GLY A 33 3.12 10.92 -9.24
C GLY A 33 2.35 12.25 -9.25
N ARG A 34 1.36 12.42 -8.36
CA ARG A 34 0.57 13.65 -8.23
C ARG A 34 1.33 14.74 -7.47
N ILE A 35 2.25 14.33 -6.62
CA ILE A 35 3.20 15.21 -5.93
C ILE A 35 4.61 14.67 -6.05
N THR A 36 5.58 15.58 -6.08
CA THR A 36 7.00 15.30 -5.99
C THR A 36 7.43 15.01 -4.56
N PHE A 37 8.61 14.42 -4.37
CA PHE A 37 9.16 14.26 -3.02
C PHE A 37 9.52 15.59 -2.37
N GLU A 38 9.85 16.63 -3.16
CA GLU A 38 10.01 17.98 -2.61
C GLU A 38 8.72 18.47 -1.93
N GLU A 39 7.56 18.28 -2.57
CA GLU A 39 6.27 18.60 -1.97
C GLU A 39 5.95 17.72 -0.74
N VAL A 40 6.40 16.46 -0.71
CA VAL A 40 6.35 15.64 0.51
C VAL A 40 7.14 16.32 1.64
N THR A 41 8.37 16.78 1.36
CA THR A 41 9.17 17.47 2.38
C THR A 41 8.60 18.82 2.81
N GLN A 42 7.88 19.53 1.93
CA GLN A 42 7.18 20.75 2.32
C GLN A 42 6.01 20.46 3.28
N ARG A 43 5.32 19.34 3.11
CA ARG A 43 4.16 18.94 3.95
C ARG A 43 4.53 18.28 5.27
N LEU A 44 5.65 17.55 5.30
CA LEU A 44 6.11 16.74 6.44
C LEU A 44 7.36 17.30 7.14
N GLY A 45 8.02 18.30 6.55
CA GLY A 45 9.35 18.72 6.94
C GLY A 45 10.44 17.88 6.27
N LYS A 46 11.69 18.29 6.47
CA LYS A 46 12.87 17.55 5.98
C LYS A 46 12.97 16.19 6.67
N PRO A 47 13.18 15.08 5.94
CA PRO A 47 13.30 13.77 6.56
C PRO A 47 14.55 13.72 7.47
N PRO A 48 14.43 13.21 8.71
CA PRO A 48 15.57 13.04 9.61
C PRO A 48 16.59 12.02 9.09
N TYR A 49 16.18 11.12 8.19
CA TYR A 49 17.05 10.12 7.60
C TYR A 49 17.03 10.15 6.07
N HIS A 50 18.22 10.04 5.49
CA HIS A 50 18.44 9.92 4.06
C HIS A 50 19.61 8.96 3.85
N SER A 51 19.42 7.98 2.96
CA SER A 51 20.47 7.08 2.50
C SER A 51 20.38 6.96 0.99
N GLU A 52 21.54 7.05 0.35
CA GLU A 52 21.69 6.80 -1.07
C GLU A 52 22.73 5.69 -1.26
N GLN A 53 22.27 4.55 -1.78
CA GLN A 53 23.09 3.39 -2.10
C GLN A 53 23.25 3.26 -3.62
N VAL A 54 23.87 2.18 -4.09
CA VAL A 54 24.11 1.98 -5.53
C VAL A 54 22.81 1.77 -6.30
N ASP A 55 21.86 1.07 -5.68
CA ASP A 55 20.61 0.57 -6.24
C ASP A 55 19.37 1.28 -5.70
N ILE A 56 19.45 1.90 -4.52
CA ILE A 56 18.27 2.49 -3.84
C ILE A 56 18.54 3.86 -3.23
N ILE A 57 17.54 4.74 -3.25
CA ILE A 57 17.47 5.94 -2.40
C ILE A 57 16.35 5.73 -1.38
N LYS A 58 16.64 6.03 -0.11
CA LYS A 58 15.71 5.91 1.01
C LYS A 58 15.63 7.22 1.77
N TYR A 59 14.41 7.72 1.96
CA TYR A 59 14.11 8.82 2.87
C TYR A 59 13.22 8.34 4.01
N GLY A 60 13.56 8.67 5.26
CA GLY A 60 12.86 8.14 6.43
C GLY A 60 12.38 9.22 7.40
N TYR A 61 11.16 9.05 7.88
CA TYR A 61 10.54 9.80 8.97
C TYR A 61 10.29 8.86 10.14
N PHE A 62 10.76 9.23 11.34
CA PHE A 62 10.55 8.46 12.58
C PHE A 62 9.69 9.29 13.51
N VAL A 63 8.42 8.93 13.62
CA VAL A 63 7.45 9.74 14.36
C VAL A 63 7.42 9.23 15.79
N LYS A 64 8.00 9.99 16.73
CA LYS A 64 7.89 9.82 18.19
C LYS A 64 8.10 8.38 18.73
N GLY A 65 8.82 7.52 18.00
CA GLY A 65 8.92 6.10 18.33
C GLY A 65 7.59 5.34 18.29
N VAL A 66 6.61 5.80 17.50
CA VAL A 66 5.32 5.13 17.29
C VAL A 66 5.20 4.49 15.91
N MET A 67 5.82 5.11 14.90
CA MET A 67 5.87 4.58 13.55
C MET A 67 7.09 5.09 12.80
N SER A 68 7.51 4.33 11.79
CA SER A 68 8.46 4.77 10.78
C SER A 68 7.76 4.85 9.43
N ALA A 69 8.14 5.82 8.60
CA ALA A 69 7.61 6.01 7.25
C ALA A 69 8.77 6.23 6.29
N LEU A 70 8.88 5.37 5.28
CA LEU A 70 10.05 5.22 4.43
C LEU A 70 9.64 5.35 2.96
N PHE A 71 10.30 6.24 2.23
CA PHE A 71 10.10 6.45 0.80
C PHE A 71 11.29 5.91 0.03
N PHE A 72 11.04 5.07 -0.97
CA PHE A 72 12.06 4.39 -1.73
C PHE A 72 12.04 4.74 -3.21
N TYR A 73 13.22 4.95 -3.76
CA TYR A 73 13.46 5.05 -5.19
C TYR A 73 14.41 3.97 -5.67
N ASP A 74 14.07 3.32 -6.77
CA ASP A 74 14.93 2.38 -7.49
C ASP A 74 15.85 3.17 -8.42
N LYS A 75 17.17 3.08 -8.22
CA LYS A 75 18.20 3.73 -9.04
C LYS A 75 18.59 2.89 -10.26
N LEU A 76 18.33 1.59 -10.24
CA LEU A 76 18.63 0.68 -11.34
C LEU A 76 17.65 0.86 -12.48
N LYS A 77 16.45 1.37 -12.20
CA LYS A 77 15.44 1.71 -13.19
C LYS A 77 15.22 3.21 -13.22
N LEU A 78 15.28 3.80 -14.41
CA LEU A 78 15.11 5.24 -14.60
C LEU A 78 13.79 5.55 -15.32
N VAL A 79 13.16 6.65 -14.92
CA VAL A 79 12.04 7.29 -15.62
C VAL A 79 12.46 8.72 -15.88
N ASP A 80 12.47 9.13 -17.16
CA ASP A 80 12.94 10.45 -17.60
C ASP A 80 14.33 10.83 -17.05
N GLY A 81 15.23 9.84 -17.00
CA GLY A 81 16.60 10.00 -16.51
C GLY A 81 16.75 10.13 -15.00
N LYS A 82 15.67 9.96 -14.22
CA LYS A 82 15.67 10.01 -12.75
C LYS A 82 15.36 8.64 -12.15
N PRO A 83 15.86 8.34 -10.93
CA PRO A 83 15.46 7.15 -10.19
C PRO A 83 13.94 7.02 -10.13
N ARG A 84 13.47 5.80 -10.35
CA ARG A 84 12.06 5.45 -10.40
C ARG A 84 11.47 5.43 -9.00
N ILE A 85 10.24 5.94 -8.83
CA ILE A 85 9.48 5.72 -7.58
C ILE A 85 9.22 4.22 -7.43
N ASP A 86 9.56 3.65 -6.29
CA ASP A 86 9.47 2.21 -6.10
C ASP A 86 8.36 1.84 -5.10
N PHE A 87 8.60 2.15 -3.83
CA PHE A 87 7.75 1.72 -2.74
C PHE A 87 7.73 2.76 -1.61
N PHE A 88 6.65 2.78 -0.85
CA PHE A 88 6.56 3.41 0.45
C PHE A 88 6.23 2.36 1.50
N GLN A 89 6.89 2.43 2.64
CA GLN A 89 6.63 1.55 3.78
C GLN A 89 6.30 2.38 5.01
N LEU A 90 5.28 1.96 5.75
CA LEU A 90 5.00 2.43 7.10
C LEU A 90 4.96 1.24 8.05
N GLU A 91 5.80 1.27 9.08
CA GLU A 91 5.82 0.26 10.13
C GLU A 91 5.42 0.91 11.45
N VAL A 92 4.52 0.25 12.18
CA VAL A 92 4.11 0.64 13.53
C VAL A 92 4.93 -0.12 14.56
N ASP A 93 5.29 0.55 15.66
CA ASP A 93 5.96 -0.10 16.79
C ASP A 93 5.17 -1.32 17.31
N SER A 94 5.87 -2.42 17.59
CA SER A 94 5.24 -3.70 17.97
C SER A 94 4.44 -3.61 19.26
N ASP A 95 4.82 -2.71 20.17
CA ASP A 95 4.23 -2.60 21.50
C ASP A 95 3.00 -1.67 21.51
N LEU A 96 2.65 -1.12 20.34
CA LEU A 96 1.51 -0.23 20.16
C LEU A 96 0.29 -0.93 19.58
N ARG A 97 -0.87 -0.70 20.17
CA ARG A 97 -2.16 -1.03 19.56
C ARG A 97 -2.70 0.16 18.79
N THR A 98 -2.93 0.00 17.49
CA THR A 98 -3.32 1.13 16.62
C THR A 98 -4.79 1.49 16.70
N ASN A 99 -5.70 0.51 16.82
CA ASN A 99 -7.16 0.73 16.75
C ASN A 99 -7.59 1.48 15.47
N ILE A 100 -6.95 1.17 14.33
CA ILE A 100 -7.27 1.69 12.99
C ILE A 100 -7.89 0.55 12.18
N PRO A 101 -9.23 0.50 12.04
CA PRO A 101 -9.91 -0.49 11.19
C PRO A 101 -9.47 -0.39 9.72
N TYR A 102 -9.47 -1.50 8.99
CA TYR A 102 -9.10 -1.49 7.57
C TYR A 102 -10.08 -0.64 6.74
N GLU A 103 -11.33 -0.48 7.20
CA GLU A 103 -12.34 0.37 6.57
C GLU A 103 -11.93 1.86 6.54
N CYS A 104 -10.99 2.31 7.38
CA CYS A 104 -10.46 3.67 7.28
C CYS A 104 -9.83 3.94 5.91
N PHE A 105 -9.25 2.91 5.27
CA PHE A 105 -8.60 3.05 3.96
C PHE A 105 -9.59 3.11 2.81
N ASP A 106 -10.81 2.59 2.96
CA ASP A 106 -11.87 2.73 1.94
C ASP A 106 -12.20 4.21 1.66
N ASN A 107 -12.03 5.07 2.67
CA ASN A 107 -12.30 6.50 2.55
C ASN A 107 -11.20 7.28 1.81
N LEU A 108 -10.09 6.63 1.44
CA LEU A 108 -8.98 7.25 0.69
C LEU A 108 -9.17 7.17 -0.84
N GLY A 109 -10.37 6.82 -1.31
CA GLY A 109 -10.66 6.66 -2.74
C GLY A 109 -9.98 5.43 -3.34
N LEU A 110 -9.66 4.45 -2.50
CA LEU A 110 -9.07 3.18 -2.90
C LEU A 110 -10.16 2.19 -3.33
N HIS A 111 -9.78 1.27 -4.22
CA HIS A 111 -10.62 0.18 -4.67
C HIS A 111 -10.09 -1.13 -4.11
N ARG A 112 -10.94 -1.90 -3.41
CA ARG A 112 -10.57 -3.22 -2.89
C ARG A 112 -10.30 -4.17 -4.06
N LEU A 113 -9.21 -4.96 -3.99
CA LEU A 113 -8.89 -5.87 -5.09
C LEU A 113 -9.93 -6.98 -5.24
N VAL A 114 -10.30 -7.27 -6.48
CA VAL A 114 -11.19 -8.38 -6.82
C VAL A 114 -10.52 -9.21 -7.90
N TRP A 115 -10.20 -10.46 -7.60
CA TRP A 115 -9.53 -11.34 -8.55
C TRP A 115 -10.24 -11.37 -9.91
N GLY A 116 -9.47 -11.15 -10.98
CA GLY A 116 -9.96 -11.18 -12.35
C GLY A 116 -10.76 -9.95 -12.78
N GLU A 117 -11.00 -8.98 -11.90
CA GLU A 117 -11.59 -7.70 -12.25
C GLU A 117 -10.70 -6.96 -13.25
N THR A 118 -11.34 -6.23 -14.16
CA THR A 118 -10.65 -5.51 -15.22
C THR A 118 -10.18 -4.13 -14.75
N ILE A 119 -8.89 -3.83 -14.91
CA ILE A 119 -8.24 -2.59 -14.44
C ILE A 119 -8.58 -1.40 -15.35
N ASP A 120 -8.44 -1.57 -16.67
CA ASP A 120 -8.49 -0.50 -17.69
C ASP A 120 -9.15 -0.94 -19.02
N GLY A 121 -9.99 -1.97 -18.92
CA GLY A 121 -10.70 -2.62 -20.03
C GLY A 121 -10.05 -3.91 -20.53
N PHE A 122 -8.81 -4.23 -20.13
CA PHE A 122 -8.14 -5.44 -20.62
C PHE A 122 -7.16 -6.09 -19.63
N ARG A 123 -6.41 -5.33 -18.82
CA ARG A 123 -5.57 -5.91 -17.76
C ARG A 123 -6.47 -6.39 -16.63
N ARG A 124 -6.07 -7.46 -15.96
CA ARG A 124 -6.87 -8.09 -14.90
C ARG A 124 -6.09 -8.12 -13.60
N GLU A 125 -6.80 -7.90 -12.51
CA GLU A 125 -6.29 -8.12 -11.16
C GLU A 125 -5.94 -9.59 -10.97
N ASP A 126 -4.78 -9.85 -10.37
CA ASP A 126 -4.25 -11.19 -10.08
C ASP A 126 -4.15 -11.46 -8.57
N SER A 127 -4.84 -10.64 -7.77
CA SER A 127 -4.77 -10.65 -6.32
C SER A 127 -6.15 -10.41 -5.72
N ASP A 128 -6.39 -10.98 -4.54
CA ASP A 128 -7.61 -10.79 -3.77
C ASP A 128 -7.47 -9.68 -2.73
N PHE A 129 -8.61 -9.10 -2.33
CA PHE A 129 -8.67 -8.13 -1.24
C PHE A 129 -8.07 -8.64 0.06
N PHE A 130 -8.25 -9.91 0.40
CA PHE A 130 -7.78 -10.50 1.66
C PHE A 130 -6.72 -11.57 1.40
N SER A 131 -5.61 -11.48 2.14
CA SER A 131 -4.55 -12.48 2.15
C SER A 131 -4.21 -12.90 3.59
N PRO A 132 -4.20 -14.21 3.92
CA PRO A 132 -3.73 -14.71 5.21
C PRO A 132 -2.19 -14.77 5.25
N SER A 133 -1.54 -13.62 5.05
CA SER A 133 -0.10 -13.49 4.77
C SER A 133 0.79 -14.23 5.76
N GLY A 134 0.47 -14.23 7.05
CA GLY A 134 1.24 -14.94 8.07
C GLY A 134 1.12 -16.46 8.02
N ALA A 135 -0.04 -17.00 7.61
CA ALA A 135 -0.19 -18.43 7.41
C ALA A 135 0.44 -18.92 6.10
N LEU A 136 0.63 -18.02 5.12
CA LEU A 136 1.33 -18.29 3.86
C LEU A 136 2.85 -18.10 3.97
N ASP A 137 3.32 -17.41 5.00
CA ASP A 137 4.75 -17.14 5.21
C ASP A 137 5.51 -18.38 5.70
N ILE A 138 6.17 -19.05 4.77
CA ILE A 138 7.02 -20.22 5.05
C ILE A 138 8.28 -19.88 5.84
N THR A 139 8.68 -18.61 5.89
CA THR A 139 9.90 -18.17 6.59
C THR A 139 9.68 -18.00 8.10
N GLY A 140 8.41 -17.87 8.52
CA GLY A 140 8.03 -17.64 9.91
C GLY A 140 8.40 -16.24 10.41
N PHE A 141 8.62 -15.28 9.51
CA PHE A 141 8.87 -13.89 9.86
C PHE A 141 7.62 -13.25 10.44
N TYR A 142 6.46 -13.52 9.84
CA TYR A 142 5.17 -13.07 10.33
C TYR A 142 4.51 -14.12 11.24
N GLY A 143 3.81 -13.64 12.28
CA GLY A 143 2.98 -14.51 13.09
C GLY A 143 1.83 -15.12 12.26
N LYS A 144 1.40 -16.34 12.60
CA LYS A 144 0.34 -17.08 11.86
C LYS A 144 -0.96 -16.28 11.67
N ASN A 145 -1.24 -15.38 12.60
CA ASN A 145 -2.42 -14.51 12.66
C ASN A 145 -2.28 -13.20 11.86
N TYR A 146 -1.14 -13.00 11.19
CA TYR A 146 -0.92 -11.84 10.34
C TYR A 146 -1.75 -11.95 9.05
N VAL A 147 -2.48 -10.90 8.72
CA VAL A 147 -3.29 -10.82 7.49
C VAL A 147 -3.01 -9.51 6.77
N SER A 148 -3.25 -9.46 5.46
CA SER A 148 -3.13 -8.25 4.66
C SER A 148 -4.41 -7.99 3.88
N PHE A 149 -4.78 -6.70 3.81
CA PHE A 149 -5.86 -6.20 2.97
C PHE A 149 -5.26 -5.38 1.82
N ALA A 150 -5.57 -5.77 0.59
CA ALA A 150 -4.97 -5.20 -0.62
C ALA A 150 -5.97 -4.32 -1.37
N TYR A 151 -5.47 -3.17 -1.82
CA TYR A 151 -6.23 -2.17 -2.56
C TYR A 151 -5.45 -1.69 -3.78
N ARG A 152 -6.16 -1.23 -4.80
CA ARG A 152 -5.60 -0.42 -5.90
C ARG A 152 -6.08 1.01 -5.77
N LEU A 153 -5.22 1.97 -6.05
CA LEU A 153 -5.63 3.35 -6.30
C LEU A 153 -6.11 3.47 -7.75
N PRO A 154 -7.37 3.85 -8.02
CA PRO A 154 -7.83 4.09 -9.38
C PRO A 154 -7.02 5.23 -10.04
N LEU A 155 -6.48 4.95 -11.21
CA LEU A 155 -5.71 5.88 -12.03
C LEU A 155 -6.37 6.08 -13.41
N PRO A 156 -6.04 7.17 -14.12
CA PRO A 156 -6.44 7.35 -15.51
C PRO A 156 -6.07 6.15 -16.38
N ARG A 157 -6.88 5.87 -17.40
CA ARG A 157 -6.73 4.69 -18.28
C ARG A 157 -5.39 4.68 -19.03
N ASP A 158 -4.79 5.84 -19.25
CA ASP A 158 -3.51 6.06 -19.93
C ASP A 158 -2.30 6.07 -18.97
N SER A 159 -2.51 5.76 -17.69
CA SER A 159 -1.41 5.62 -16.72
C SER A 159 -0.40 4.57 -17.19
N LEU A 160 0.88 4.87 -17.01
CA LEU A 160 2.00 3.97 -17.36
C LEU A 160 2.38 3.02 -16.21
N PHE A 161 1.56 3.00 -15.17
CA PHE A 161 1.77 2.24 -13.95
C PHE A 161 0.46 2.14 -13.17
N ASP A 162 0.37 1.16 -12.28
CA ASP A 162 -0.64 1.09 -11.24
C ASP A 162 -0.02 1.40 -9.87
N VAL A 163 -0.87 1.73 -8.90
CA VAL A 163 -0.47 1.93 -7.50
C VAL A 163 -1.32 1.05 -6.61
N TYR A 164 -0.67 0.24 -5.79
CA TYR A 164 -1.32 -0.67 -4.85
C TYR A 164 -0.98 -0.29 -3.42
N LEU A 165 -1.91 -0.56 -2.51
CA LEU A 165 -1.72 -0.42 -1.08
C LEU A 165 -2.03 -1.76 -0.41
N GLY A 166 -1.11 -2.25 0.41
CA GLY A 166 -1.32 -3.39 1.29
C GLY A 166 -1.29 -2.92 2.73
N ALA A 167 -2.38 -3.12 3.47
CA ALA A 167 -2.45 -2.82 4.90
C ALA A 167 -2.50 -4.13 5.69
N SER A 168 -1.53 -4.32 6.57
CA SER A 168 -1.33 -5.58 7.28
C SER A 168 -1.62 -5.46 8.77
N TYR A 169 -2.27 -6.49 9.30
CA TYR A 169 -2.90 -6.51 10.61
C TYR A 169 -2.50 -7.75 11.38
N ASP A 170 -2.38 -7.59 12.70
CA ASP A 170 -2.41 -8.72 13.61
C ASP A 170 -3.85 -8.95 14.09
N VAL A 171 -4.43 -10.10 13.74
CA VAL A 171 -5.81 -10.46 14.09
C VAL A 171 -5.89 -11.94 14.42
N GLU A 172 -6.51 -12.27 15.55
CA GLU A 172 -6.75 -13.67 15.90
C GLU A 172 -7.83 -14.27 14.99
N TRP A 173 -7.44 -14.77 13.82
CA TRP A 173 -8.31 -15.49 12.90
C TRP A 173 -8.08 -17.01 12.93
N ILE A 174 -7.03 -17.44 13.62
CA ILE A 174 -6.78 -18.82 14.03
C ILE A 174 -6.62 -18.80 15.56
N ASP A 175 -7.46 -19.55 16.26
CA ASP A 175 -7.40 -19.65 17.72
C ASP A 175 -6.30 -20.61 18.22
N ALA A 176 -6.17 -20.73 19.54
CA ALA A 176 -5.20 -21.62 20.18
C ALA A 176 -5.40 -23.11 19.87
N ASN A 177 -6.57 -23.52 19.39
CA ASN A 177 -6.88 -24.89 18.96
C ASN A 177 -6.74 -25.07 17.43
N GLU A 178 -6.15 -24.09 16.75
CA GLU A 178 -6.02 -24.02 15.30
C GLU A 178 -7.36 -23.94 14.54
N ALA A 179 -8.45 -23.57 15.21
CA ALA A 179 -9.74 -23.39 14.58
C ALA A 179 -9.88 -21.99 13.95
N PRO A 180 -10.49 -21.86 12.76
CA PRO A 180 -10.67 -20.57 12.12
C PRO A 180 -11.78 -19.75 12.81
N VAL A 181 -11.47 -18.51 13.17
CA VAL A 181 -12.38 -17.53 13.78
C VAL A 181 -12.60 -16.35 12.83
N LEU A 182 -13.14 -16.64 11.64
CA LEU A 182 -13.22 -15.69 10.51
C LEU A 182 -13.99 -14.40 10.84
N GLY A 183 -14.88 -14.40 11.84
CA GLY A 183 -15.58 -13.21 12.31
C GLY A 183 -14.66 -12.11 12.85
N ASN A 184 -13.46 -12.47 13.32
CA ASN A 184 -12.48 -11.51 13.85
C ASN A 184 -11.80 -10.70 12.74
N ILE A 185 -11.68 -11.26 11.52
CA ILE A 185 -11.09 -10.55 10.37
C ILE A 185 -11.85 -9.26 10.07
N ARG A 186 -13.18 -9.26 10.19
CA ARG A 186 -14.03 -8.07 10.00
C ARG A 186 -13.87 -7.02 11.09
N LYS A 187 -13.13 -7.33 12.16
CA LYS A 187 -12.85 -6.44 13.28
C LYS A 187 -11.35 -6.13 13.39
N ALA A 188 -10.59 -6.38 12.32
CA ALA A 188 -9.16 -6.11 12.30
C ALA A 188 -8.93 -4.60 12.45
N GLU A 189 -8.39 -4.21 13.61
CA GLU A 189 -8.12 -2.81 13.97
C GLU A 189 -6.67 -2.59 14.41
N ASN A 190 -5.86 -3.65 14.49
CA ASN A 190 -4.47 -3.56 14.90
C ASN A 190 -3.50 -3.60 13.71
N LEU A 191 -3.47 -2.50 12.95
CA LEU A 191 -2.53 -2.27 11.86
C LEU A 191 -1.08 -2.35 12.36
N ARG A 192 -0.23 -3.07 11.61
CA ARG A 192 1.20 -3.28 11.91
C ARG A 192 2.13 -2.73 10.84
N ASP A 193 1.79 -2.97 9.58
CA ASP A 193 2.56 -2.50 8.44
C ASP A 193 1.60 -2.01 7.35
N LEU A 194 2.04 -1.01 6.59
CA LEU A 194 1.39 -0.56 5.39
C LEU A 194 2.43 -0.34 4.29
N GLY A 195 2.21 -0.97 3.15
CA GLY A 195 3.02 -0.81 1.95
C GLY A 195 2.23 -0.12 0.84
N ILE A 196 2.88 0.80 0.11
CA ILE A 196 2.35 1.36 -1.15
C ILE A 196 3.38 1.12 -2.25
N SER A 197 3.02 0.35 -3.26
CA SER A 197 3.91 0.00 -4.37
C SER A 197 3.45 0.63 -5.68
N ARG A 198 4.42 1.00 -6.53
CA ARG A 198 4.17 1.48 -7.88
C ARG A 198 4.61 0.44 -8.92
N HIS A 199 3.64 -0.11 -9.64
CA HIS A 199 3.85 -1.17 -10.62
C HIS A 199 3.83 -0.60 -12.03
N TYR A 200 5.00 -0.39 -12.61
CA TYR A 200 5.12 0.11 -13.98
C TYR A 200 4.73 -0.95 -14.99
N LEU A 201 3.97 -0.53 -16.01
CA LEU A 201 3.51 -1.43 -17.05
C LEU A 201 4.69 -2.00 -17.84
N THR A 202 4.58 -3.28 -18.15
CA THR A 202 5.51 -3.96 -19.06
C THR A 202 5.36 -3.40 -20.49
N PRO A 203 6.38 -3.59 -21.35
CA PRO A 203 6.28 -3.19 -22.76
C PRO A 203 5.07 -3.79 -23.48
N GLN A 204 4.66 -5.02 -23.12
CA GLN A 204 3.49 -5.69 -23.70
C GLN A 204 2.18 -5.02 -23.28
N GLU A 205 2.04 -4.67 -22.00
CA GLU A 205 0.87 -3.97 -21.49
C GLU A 205 0.73 -2.57 -22.10
N LEU A 206 1.85 -1.85 -22.23
CA LEU A 206 1.88 -0.54 -22.90
C LEU A 206 1.46 -0.63 -24.37
N GLU A 207 1.94 -1.64 -25.08
CA GLU A 207 1.55 -1.88 -26.47
C GLU A 207 0.06 -2.22 -26.58
N GLN A 208 -0.46 -3.04 -25.67
CA GLN A 208 -1.89 -3.36 -25.63
C GLN A 208 -2.75 -2.12 -25.34
N GLN A 209 -2.32 -1.26 -24.41
CA GLN A 209 -2.97 0.01 -24.09
C GLN A 209 -3.05 0.93 -25.33
N ARG A 210 -1.94 1.06 -26.08
CA ARG A 210 -1.88 1.86 -27.31
C ARG A 210 -2.82 1.33 -28.39
N ARG A 211 -2.89 0.01 -28.59
CA ARG A 211 -3.81 -0.61 -29.55
C ARG A 211 -5.28 -0.34 -29.20
N GLN A 212 -5.62 -0.46 -27.92
CA GLN A 212 -6.97 -0.19 -27.44
C GLN A 212 -7.36 1.29 -27.62
N ALA A 213 -6.45 2.21 -27.35
CA ALA A 213 -6.67 3.65 -27.59
C ALA A 213 -6.88 3.96 -29.09
N ALA A 214 -6.10 3.32 -29.97
CA ALA A 214 -6.26 3.47 -31.42
C ALA A 214 -7.62 2.94 -31.91
N GLN A 215 -8.08 1.79 -31.42
CA GLN A 215 -9.38 1.20 -31.76
C GLN A 215 -10.57 2.06 -31.31
N ALA A 216 -10.51 2.61 -30.10
CA ALA A 216 -11.55 3.52 -29.61
C ALA A 216 -11.64 4.84 -30.43
N THR A 217 -10.53 5.26 -31.02
CA THR A 217 -10.47 6.45 -31.88
C THR A 217 -11.05 6.16 -33.28
N SER A 218 -10.83 4.96 -33.82
CA SER A 218 -11.43 4.56 -35.11
C SER A 218 -12.95 4.39 -35.02
N ASP A 219 -13.47 3.84 -33.92
CA ASP A 219 -14.90 3.61 -33.74
C ASP A 219 -15.69 4.90 -33.54
N SER A 220 -15.09 5.89 -32.87
CA SER A 220 -15.71 7.22 -32.68
C SER A 220 -15.75 8.05 -33.96
N THR A 221 -14.89 7.75 -34.95
CA THR A 221 -14.85 8.47 -36.24
C THR A 221 -15.84 7.90 -37.26
N GLN A 222 -16.30 6.64 -37.11
CA GLN A 222 -17.28 6.02 -38.02
C GLN A 222 -18.75 6.24 -37.64
N GLY A 223 -19.03 6.90 -36.49
CA GLY A 223 -20.38 7.14 -35.97
C GLY A 223 -21.01 8.50 -36.32
N GLY A 224 -20.51 9.23 -37.32
CA GLY A 224 -21.08 10.52 -37.75
C GLY A 224 -22.49 10.37 -38.34
N PRO A 225 -23.45 11.27 -38.03
CA PRO A 225 -24.87 11.08 -38.34
C PRO A 225 -25.12 11.03 -39.86
N ARG A 226 -25.94 10.07 -40.28
CA ARG A 226 -26.57 10.02 -41.61
C ARG A 226 -27.70 11.03 -41.71
#